data_AF-A0A291IS15-F1
#
_entry.id   AF-A0A291IS15-F1
#
_cell.length_a   1.000
_cell.length_b   1.000
_cell.length_c   1.000
_cell.angle_alpha   90.00
_cell.angle_beta   90.00
_cell.angle_gamma   90.00
#
_symmetry.space_group_name_H-M   'P 1'
#
loop_
_entity.id
_entity.type
_entity.pdbx_description
1 polymer ?
#
loop_
_entity_poly.entity_id
_entity_poly.type
_entity_poly.pdbx_seq_one_letter_code
_entity_poly.pdbx_strand_id
1 'polypeptide(L)'
;MKKKKRNPNSLVYEDFFNSLFLMNKSEKKKILKLAQKKDVSFFLFYTDYRNILNIIENGITQLKNINLSKDETYYVWSYLQHDESVDLELDNSSRAYFWKWATDAHVKLENLCVIGIDPLKLAEQTVNDWVYDSSLKLVSVHETIPAESIAWIMIRREKPLKNIEQMVKMADLDIDVYYGNNAEIKRLKRRSPKKREDTITITQPREETKEKDNG
;
A
#
# COMPACT_ATOMS: atom_id res chain seq x y z
N MET A 1 29.72 -19.71 -35.30
CA MET A 1 28.81 -18.86 -34.51
C MET A 1 27.38 -19.02 -35.04
N LYS A 2 26.50 -19.74 -34.33
CA LYS A 2 25.09 -19.90 -34.72
C LYS A 2 24.30 -18.68 -34.25
N LYS A 3 23.83 -17.84 -35.20
CA LYS A 3 22.89 -16.75 -34.90
C LYS A 3 21.53 -17.35 -34.50
N LYS A 4 21.13 -17.16 -33.24
CA LYS A 4 19.76 -17.46 -32.77
C LYS A 4 18.77 -16.61 -33.58
N LYS A 5 17.91 -17.25 -34.36
CA LYS A 5 16.76 -16.59 -35.00
C LYS A 5 15.82 -16.11 -33.89
N ARG A 6 15.73 -14.78 -33.71
CA ARG A 6 14.71 -14.17 -32.85
C ARG A 6 13.34 -14.40 -33.48
N ASN A 7 12.39 -14.84 -32.67
CA ASN A 7 11.05 -15.21 -33.11
C ASN A 7 10.28 -13.92 -33.46
N PRO A 8 9.83 -13.72 -34.72
CA PRO A 8 9.21 -12.47 -35.16
C PRO A 8 7.93 -12.12 -34.38
N ASN A 9 7.27 -13.11 -33.77
CA ASN A 9 6.11 -12.89 -32.92
C ASN A 9 6.43 -12.12 -31.64
N SER A 10 7.65 -12.21 -31.08
CA SER A 10 8.02 -11.50 -29.85
C SER A 10 8.01 -9.97 -30.00
N LEU A 11 8.41 -9.45 -31.17
CA LEU A 11 8.42 -8.02 -31.48
C LEU A 11 7.00 -7.43 -31.59
N VAL A 12 6.08 -8.18 -32.20
CA VAL A 12 4.68 -7.73 -32.39
C VAL A 12 3.93 -7.67 -31.05
N TYR A 13 4.17 -8.63 -30.15
CA TYR A 13 3.61 -8.57 -28.79
C TYR A 13 4.21 -7.41 -27.99
N GLU A 14 5.53 -7.24 -27.99
CA GLU A 14 6.18 -6.12 -27.29
C GLU A 14 5.71 -4.76 -27.80
N ASP A 15 5.57 -4.56 -29.11
CA ASP A 15 5.09 -3.31 -29.70
C ASP A 15 3.60 -3.05 -29.39
N PHE A 16 2.78 -4.10 -29.35
CA PHE A 16 1.37 -3.99 -28.94
C PHE A 16 1.23 -3.62 -27.45
N PHE A 17 1.97 -4.29 -26.56
CA PHE A 17 1.98 -3.95 -25.13
C PHE A 17 2.55 -2.54 -24.89
N ASN A 18 3.62 -2.15 -25.59
CA ASN A 18 4.19 -0.81 -25.48
C ASN A 18 3.23 0.27 -25.99
N SER A 19 2.50 0.00 -27.08
CA SER A 19 1.49 0.90 -27.63
C SER A 19 0.29 1.11 -26.68
N LEU A 20 -0.25 0.02 -26.12
CA LEU A 20 -1.30 0.07 -25.09
C LEU A 20 -0.84 0.82 -23.83
N PHE A 21 0.39 0.55 -23.38
CA PHE A 21 1.00 1.30 -22.28
C PHE A 21 1.20 2.79 -22.62
N LEU A 22 1.50 3.15 -23.87
CA LEU A 22 1.73 4.54 -24.28
C LEU A 22 0.42 5.35 -24.42
N MET A 23 -0.69 4.72 -24.82
CA MET A 23 -2.00 5.37 -24.94
C MET A 23 -2.64 5.66 -23.56
N ASN A 24 -2.51 4.76 -22.58
CA ASN A 24 -3.11 4.91 -21.24
C ASN A 24 -2.29 5.81 -20.28
N LYS A 25 -1.32 6.58 -20.81
CA LYS A 25 -0.29 7.28 -20.03
C LYS A 25 -0.49 8.79 -19.95
N SER A 26 -1.51 9.38 -20.58
CA SER A 26 -1.56 10.83 -20.71
C SER A 26 -2.00 11.51 -19.41
N GLU A 27 -3.02 10.98 -18.73
CA GLU A 27 -3.57 11.61 -17.53
C GLU A 27 -2.86 11.12 -16.26
N LYS A 28 -2.64 9.81 -16.11
CA LYS A 28 -1.76 9.22 -15.08
C LYS A 28 -0.45 9.99 -14.92
N LYS A 29 0.27 10.24 -16.03
CA LYS A 29 1.54 11.00 -15.97
C LYS A 29 1.35 12.44 -15.50
N LYS A 30 0.26 13.11 -15.89
CA LYS A 30 -0.02 14.48 -15.41
C LYS A 30 -0.32 14.47 -13.92
N ILE A 31 -1.10 13.50 -13.45
CA ILE A 31 -1.43 13.32 -12.03
C ILE A 31 -0.18 13.03 -11.22
N LEU A 32 0.70 12.13 -11.67
CA LEU A 32 1.98 11.86 -11.00
C LEU A 32 2.88 13.08 -10.95
N LYS A 33 3.00 13.84 -12.05
CA LYS A 33 3.74 15.11 -12.07
C LYS A 33 3.14 16.14 -11.13
N LEU A 34 1.81 16.20 -11.04
CA LEU A 34 1.10 17.08 -10.11
C LEU A 34 1.37 16.68 -8.66
N ALA A 35 1.29 15.39 -8.34
CA ALA A 35 1.59 14.84 -7.03
C ALA A 35 3.03 15.19 -6.62
N GLN A 36 4.00 14.95 -7.51
CA GLN A 36 5.39 15.32 -7.30
C GLN A 36 5.57 16.83 -7.08
N LYS A 37 4.94 17.67 -7.91
CA LYS A 37 5.01 19.14 -7.79
C LYS A 37 4.44 19.64 -6.46
N LYS A 38 3.45 18.92 -5.91
CA LYS A 38 2.77 19.25 -4.66
C LYS A 38 3.34 18.54 -3.44
N ASP A 39 4.43 17.78 -3.59
CA ASP A 39 5.02 16.97 -2.53
C ASP A 39 4.03 15.96 -1.90
N VAL A 40 3.12 15.43 -2.71
CA VAL A 40 2.16 14.40 -2.30
C VAL A 40 2.85 13.04 -2.38
N SER A 41 3.16 12.47 -1.22
CA SER A 41 3.82 11.14 -1.12
C SER A 41 2.84 9.99 -1.31
N PHE A 42 1.60 10.14 -0.88
CA PHE A 42 0.57 9.10 -0.92
C PHE A 42 -0.77 9.67 -1.36
N PHE A 43 -1.56 8.87 -2.07
CA PHE A 43 -2.99 9.12 -2.18
C PHE A 43 -3.74 8.47 -1.04
N LEU A 44 -4.83 9.08 -0.59
CA LEU A 44 -5.54 8.66 0.61
C LEU A 44 -6.88 8.02 0.26
N PHE A 45 -7.14 6.86 0.86
CA PHE A 45 -8.45 6.20 0.86
C PHE A 45 -8.97 6.08 2.30
N TYR A 46 -10.22 6.49 2.52
CA TYR A 46 -10.87 6.45 3.83
C TYR A 46 -11.94 5.36 3.83
N THR A 47 -11.92 4.52 4.87
CA THR A 47 -12.87 3.41 4.98
C THR A 47 -13.06 3.01 6.45
N ASP A 48 -13.92 2.02 6.68
CA ASP A 48 -14.06 1.37 7.97
C ASP A 48 -12.98 0.30 8.17
N TYR A 49 -12.32 0.28 9.33
CA TYR A 49 -11.27 -0.71 9.62
C TYR A 49 -11.74 -2.17 9.48
N ARG A 50 -13.04 -2.43 9.58
CA ARG A 50 -13.61 -3.78 9.41
C ARG A 50 -13.49 -4.30 7.98
N ASN A 51 -13.28 -3.42 7.00
CA ASN A 51 -13.08 -3.79 5.60
C ASN A 51 -11.64 -4.24 5.30
N ILE A 52 -10.69 -4.08 6.24
CA ILE A 52 -9.26 -4.28 5.97
C ILE A 52 -8.93 -5.72 5.58
N LEU A 53 -9.65 -6.71 6.09
CA LEU A 53 -9.50 -8.10 5.66
C LEU A 53 -9.76 -8.25 4.16
N ASN A 54 -10.95 -7.82 3.74
CA ASN A 54 -11.33 -7.88 2.33
C ASN A 54 -10.38 -7.07 1.44
N ILE A 55 -9.91 -5.92 1.91
CA ILE A 55 -8.95 -5.06 1.18
C ILE A 55 -7.57 -5.71 1.05
N ILE A 56 -7.07 -6.36 2.09
CA ILE A 56 -5.78 -7.08 2.05
C ILE A 56 -5.86 -8.27 1.07
N GLU A 57 -6.99 -8.96 1.02
CA GLU A 57 -7.17 -10.14 0.17
C GLU A 57 -7.46 -9.81 -1.30
N ASN A 58 -8.22 -8.74 -1.56
CA ASN A 58 -8.77 -8.48 -2.89
C ASN A 58 -8.34 -7.12 -3.48
N GLY A 59 -7.61 -6.31 -2.72
CA GLY A 59 -7.38 -4.90 -3.03
C GLY A 59 -8.61 -4.03 -2.73
N ILE A 60 -8.55 -2.75 -3.08
CA ILE A 60 -9.69 -1.84 -2.96
C ILE A 60 -10.49 -1.93 -4.26
N THR A 61 -11.59 -2.69 -4.22
CA THR A 61 -12.44 -2.94 -5.38
C THR A 61 -13.53 -1.89 -5.51
N GLN A 62 -14.08 -1.73 -6.71
CA GLN A 62 -15.35 -1.00 -6.89
C GLN A 62 -16.50 -1.77 -6.23
N LEU A 63 -17.57 -1.06 -5.87
CA LEU A 63 -18.69 -1.67 -5.12
C LEU A 63 -19.32 -2.84 -5.87
N LYS A 64 -19.50 -2.73 -7.18
CA LYS A 64 -20.08 -3.80 -8.00
C LYS A 64 -19.23 -5.08 -8.04
N ASN A 65 -17.94 -4.96 -7.72
CA ASN A 65 -16.97 -6.05 -7.78
C ASN A 65 -16.70 -6.64 -6.39
N ILE A 66 -17.33 -6.12 -5.33
CA ILE A 66 -17.23 -6.71 -3.99
C ILE A 66 -17.98 -8.04 -4.00
N ASN A 67 -17.24 -9.12 -3.78
CA ASN A 67 -17.80 -10.45 -3.59
C ASN A 67 -17.64 -10.84 -2.12
N LEU A 68 -18.77 -11.09 -1.44
CA LEU A 68 -18.80 -11.44 -0.03
C LEU A 68 -19.27 -12.88 0.14
N SER A 69 -18.62 -13.61 1.04
CA SER A 69 -19.19 -14.86 1.54
C SER A 69 -20.45 -14.59 2.39
N LYS A 70 -21.25 -15.62 2.66
CA LYS A 70 -22.55 -15.48 3.35
C LYS A 70 -22.45 -14.84 4.74
N ASP A 71 -21.31 -15.01 5.41
CA ASP A 71 -21.07 -14.52 6.77
C ASP A 71 -20.21 -13.24 6.79
N GLU A 72 -19.82 -12.74 5.63
CA GLU A 72 -19.05 -11.51 5.50
C GLU A 72 -19.94 -10.28 5.47
N THR A 73 -19.46 -9.22 6.12
CA THR A 73 -20.10 -7.90 6.08
C THR A 73 -19.07 -6.87 5.63
N TYR A 74 -19.42 -6.11 4.60
CA TYR A 74 -18.63 -4.98 4.12
C TYR A 74 -19.33 -3.67 4.46
N TYR A 75 -18.59 -2.74 5.07
CA TYR A 75 -19.11 -1.45 5.51
C TYR A 75 -18.80 -0.39 4.47
N VAL A 76 -19.74 -0.17 3.55
CA VAL A 76 -19.56 0.77 2.44
C VAL A 76 -19.58 2.22 2.93
N TRP A 77 -18.54 2.97 2.57
CA TRP A 77 -18.50 4.42 2.69
C TRP A 77 -18.51 5.03 1.30
N SER A 78 -19.64 5.64 0.91
CA SER A 78 -19.85 6.20 -0.43
C SER A 78 -19.03 7.46 -0.75
N TYR A 79 -18.11 7.84 0.14
CA TYR A 79 -17.26 9.01 -0.04
C TYR A 79 -16.21 8.84 -1.15
N LEU A 80 -15.56 7.67 -1.20
CA LEU A 80 -14.47 7.38 -2.14
C LEU A 80 -14.64 6.05 -2.88
N GLN A 81 -15.73 5.32 -2.64
CA GLN A 81 -15.95 4.02 -3.23
C GLN A 81 -17.30 4.00 -3.93
N HIS A 82 -17.27 3.73 -5.22
CA HIS A 82 -18.43 3.80 -6.12
C HIS A 82 -18.58 2.50 -6.91
N ASP A 83 -19.69 2.36 -7.63
CA ASP A 83 -19.97 1.16 -8.43
C ASP A 83 -18.92 0.95 -9.53
N GLU A 84 -18.42 2.03 -10.12
CA GLU A 84 -17.57 2.01 -11.32
C GLU A 84 -16.16 2.56 -11.08
N SER A 85 -15.88 3.11 -9.89
CA SER A 85 -14.58 3.68 -9.56
C SER A 85 -14.26 3.58 -8.07
N VAL A 86 -12.97 3.71 -7.79
CA VAL A 86 -12.44 4.03 -6.47
C VAL A 86 -11.70 5.36 -6.58
N ASP A 87 -12.09 6.32 -5.75
CA ASP A 87 -11.50 7.64 -5.71
C ASP A 87 -10.44 7.70 -4.61
N LEU A 88 -9.39 8.48 -4.86
CA LEU A 88 -8.29 8.69 -3.92
C LEU A 88 -8.03 10.19 -3.74
N GLU A 89 -7.91 10.66 -2.50
CA GLU A 89 -7.56 12.06 -2.23
C GLU A 89 -6.07 12.33 -2.44
N LEU A 90 -5.74 13.41 -3.15
CA LEU A 90 -4.41 14.03 -3.09
C LEU A 90 -4.25 14.84 -1.80
N ASP A 91 -3.16 14.63 -1.08
CA ASP A 91 -2.97 15.04 0.32
C ASP A 91 -3.21 16.53 0.69
N ASN A 92 -3.47 16.71 2.00
CA ASN A 92 -3.58 17.84 2.92
C ASN A 92 -4.70 18.87 2.70
N SER A 93 -5.05 19.24 1.47
CA SER A 93 -6.04 20.32 1.27
C SER A 93 -7.50 19.84 1.23
N SER A 94 -7.76 18.59 0.88
CA SER A 94 -9.11 18.02 0.68
C SER A 94 -9.74 17.44 1.94
N ARG A 95 -8.98 17.25 3.03
CA ARG A 95 -9.45 16.57 4.25
C ARG A 95 -10.69 17.22 4.85
N ALA A 96 -10.89 18.52 4.63
CA ALA A 96 -12.09 19.24 5.04
C ALA A 96 -13.37 18.64 4.41
N TYR A 97 -13.32 18.18 3.16
CA TYR A 97 -14.43 17.51 2.49
C TYR A 97 -14.76 16.19 3.18
N PHE A 98 -13.75 15.36 3.47
CA PHE A 98 -13.93 14.12 4.22
C PHE A 98 -14.55 14.37 5.59
N TRP A 99 -14.02 15.32 6.37
CA TRP A 99 -14.52 15.60 7.72
C TRP A 99 -15.96 16.13 7.72
N LYS A 100 -16.30 16.97 6.74
CA LYS A 100 -17.67 17.42 6.55
C LYS A 100 -18.58 16.23 6.24
N TRP A 101 -18.24 15.43 5.24
CA TRP A 101 -19.01 14.24 4.88
C TRP A 101 -19.16 13.27 6.04
N ALA A 102 -18.08 12.99 6.77
CA ALA A 102 -18.10 12.07 7.92
C ALA A 102 -19.02 12.56 9.04
N THR A 103 -19.11 13.88 9.24
CA THR A 103 -20.03 14.50 10.20
C THR A 103 -21.47 14.33 9.73
N ASP A 104 -21.76 14.68 8.48
CA ASP A 104 -23.09 14.62 7.87
C ASP A 104 -23.63 13.17 7.81
N ALA A 105 -22.74 12.20 7.57
CA ALA A 105 -23.05 10.77 7.50
C ALA A 105 -22.99 10.06 8.87
N HIS A 106 -22.75 10.80 9.96
CA HIS A 106 -22.64 10.26 11.33
C HIS A 106 -21.65 9.09 11.47
N VAL A 107 -20.52 9.18 10.78
CA VAL A 107 -19.47 8.15 10.81
C VAL A 107 -18.88 8.07 12.21
N LYS A 108 -18.85 6.85 12.77
CA LYS A 108 -18.14 6.57 14.02
C LYS A 108 -16.64 6.67 13.79
N LEU A 109 -16.04 7.81 14.14
CA LEU A 109 -14.62 8.10 13.86
C LEU A 109 -13.66 7.09 14.49
N GLU A 110 -14.04 6.44 15.59
CA GLU A 110 -13.29 5.32 16.16
C GLU A 110 -13.10 4.14 15.18
N ASN A 111 -13.95 3.99 14.17
CA ASN A 111 -13.85 2.94 13.15
C ASN A 111 -13.06 3.40 11.93
N LEU A 112 -12.63 4.67 11.89
CA LEU A 112 -11.89 5.21 10.76
C LEU A 112 -10.59 4.45 10.53
N CYS A 113 -10.43 4.03 9.28
CA CYS A 113 -9.20 3.57 8.70
C CYS A 113 -8.80 4.52 7.57
N VAL A 114 -7.53 4.92 7.56
CA VAL A 114 -6.93 5.69 6.47
C VAL A 114 -5.89 4.80 5.81
N ILE A 115 -5.96 4.65 4.51
CA ILE A 115 -5.03 3.85 3.72
C ILE A 115 -4.23 4.80 2.82
N GLY A 116 -2.91 4.69 2.90
CA GLY A 116 -1.99 5.40 2.02
C GLY A 116 -1.59 4.53 0.85
N ILE A 117 -1.89 5.00 -0.35
CA ILE A 117 -1.58 4.35 -1.62
C ILE A 117 -0.34 5.00 -2.23
N ASP A 118 0.63 4.20 -2.63
CA ASP A 118 1.82 4.63 -3.36
C ASP A 118 1.42 4.94 -4.82
N PRO A 119 1.50 6.22 -5.27
CA PRO A 119 1.08 6.58 -6.62
C PRO A 119 1.90 5.90 -7.73
N LEU A 120 3.17 5.61 -7.49
CA LEU A 120 4.05 5.00 -8.50
C LEU A 120 3.71 3.52 -8.65
N LYS A 121 3.61 2.78 -7.55
CA LYS A 121 3.17 1.37 -7.58
C LYS A 121 1.78 1.24 -8.20
N LEU A 122 0.86 2.12 -7.82
CA LEU A 122 -0.48 2.14 -8.40
C LEU A 122 -0.43 2.33 -9.92
N ALA A 123 0.38 3.27 -10.41
CA ALA A 123 0.51 3.53 -11.85
C ALA A 123 1.13 2.36 -12.63
N GLU A 124 2.03 1.61 -12.01
CA GLU A 124 2.64 0.41 -12.59
C GLU A 124 1.67 -0.77 -12.69
N GLN A 125 0.74 -0.87 -11.74
CA GLN A 125 -0.13 -2.05 -11.60
C GLN A 125 -1.54 -1.85 -12.17
N THR A 126 -1.94 -0.61 -12.45
CA THR A 126 -3.25 -0.30 -13.06
C THR A 126 -3.13 -0.16 -14.57
N VAL A 127 -4.12 -0.68 -15.31
CA VAL A 127 -4.14 -0.66 -16.77
C VAL A 127 -4.85 0.59 -17.31
N ASN A 128 -6.04 0.90 -16.80
CA ASN A 128 -6.90 2.00 -17.25
C ASN A 128 -6.32 3.35 -16.85
N ASP A 129 -6.43 4.36 -17.73
CA ASP A 129 -6.00 5.73 -17.35
C ASP A 129 -6.87 6.25 -16.19
N TRP A 130 -6.33 7.21 -15.43
CA TRP A 130 -7.03 7.78 -14.27
C TRP A 130 -7.74 9.07 -14.66
N VAL A 131 -8.74 9.45 -13.87
CA VAL A 131 -9.42 10.74 -14.00
C VAL A 131 -9.07 11.61 -12.80
N TYR A 132 -8.79 12.89 -13.03
CA TYR A 132 -8.51 13.83 -11.96
C TYR A 132 -9.60 14.88 -11.83
N ASP A 133 -10.30 14.86 -10.70
CA ASP A 133 -11.20 15.93 -10.30
C ASP A 133 -10.40 17.02 -9.57
N SER A 134 -10.13 18.11 -10.30
CA SER A 134 -9.40 19.24 -9.74
C SER A 134 -10.19 20.06 -8.71
N SER A 135 -11.52 19.94 -8.65
CA SER A 135 -12.35 20.66 -7.67
C SER A 135 -12.28 19.99 -6.30
N LEU A 136 -12.39 18.67 -6.26
CA LEU A 136 -12.35 17.85 -5.04
C LEU A 136 -10.94 17.34 -4.70
N LYS A 137 -10.00 17.47 -5.63
CA LYS A 137 -8.63 16.91 -5.55
C LYS A 137 -8.65 15.38 -5.47
N LEU A 138 -9.54 14.75 -6.22
CA LEU A 138 -9.70 13.30 -6.28
C LEU A 138 -9.07 12.71 -7.54
N VAL A 139 -8.44 11.55 -7.39
CA VAL A 139 -8.00 10.68 -8.48
C VAL A 139 -8.94 9.49 -8.54
N SER A 140 -9.74 9.40 -9.59
CA SER A 140 -10.64 8.27 -9.83
C SER A 140 -9.92 7.18 -10.62
N VAL A 141 -9.93 5.98 -10.04
CA VAL A 141 -9.38 4.75 -10.61
C VAL A 141 -10.55 3.86 -11.01
N HIS A 142 -10.69 3.58 -12.31
CA HIS A 142 -11.78 2.77 -12.87
C HIS A 142 -11.40 1.28 -12.99
N GLU A 143 -10.72 0.76 -11.98
CA GLU A 143 -10.34 -0.63 -11.82
C GLU A 143 -10.10 -0.93 -10.33
N THR A 144 -9.92 -2.19 -9.96
CA THR A 144 -9.49 -2.56 -8.60
C THR A 144 -8.10 -2.00 -8.33
N ILE A 145 -7.93 -1.35 -7.18
CA ILE A 145 -6.63 -0.91 -6.68
C ILE A 145 -5.93 -2.13 -6.04
N PRO A 146 -4.77 -2.58 -6.56
CA PRO A 146 -4.08 -3.76 -6.03
C PRO A 146 -3.58 -3.53 -4.60
N ALA A 147 -3.62 -4.58 -3.77
CA ALA A 147 -3.18 -4.50 -2.38
C ALA A 147 -1.68 -4.14 -2.26
N GLU A 148 -0.88 -4.53 -3.25
CA GLU A 148 0.55 -4.26 -3.35
C GLU A 148 0.88 -2.77 -3.55
N SER A 149 -0.09 -1.98 -4.02
CA SER A 149 0.04 -0.52 -4.12
C SER A 149 -0.20 0.20 -2.79
N ILE A 150 -0.72 -0.51 -1.78
CA ILE A 150 -0.88 0.03 -0.43
C ILE A 150 0.49 0.14 0.22
N ALA A 151 0.86 1.34 0.65
CA ALA A 151 2.10 1.58 1.38
C ALA A 151 1.89 1.45 2.89
N TRP A 152 0.74 1.95 3.38
CA TRP A 152 0.44 1.92 4.79
C TRP A 152 -1.05 1.93 5.11
N ILE A 153 -1.38 1.43 6.28
CA ILE A 153 -2.72 1.42 6.86
C ILE A 153 -2.64 2.07 8.23
N MET A 154 -3.49 3.05 8.49
CA MET A 154 -3.63 3.69 9.80
C MET A 154 -5.04 3.46 10.36
N ILE A 155 -5.12 2.94 11.58
CA ILE A 155 -6.38 2.69 12.28
C ILE A 155 -6.41 3.42 13.63
N ARG A 156 -7.62 3.69 14.12
CA ARG A 156 -7.81 4.35 15.43
C ARG A 156 -8.09 3.39 16.59
N ARG A 157 -8.26 2.09 16.33
CA ARG A 157 -8.50 1.06 17.35
C ARG A 157 -7.25 0.22 17.58
N GLU A 158 -6.89 0.05 18.85
CA GLU A 158 -5.73 -0.75 19.23
C GLU A 158 -5.98 -2.25 19.07
N LYS A 159 -7.18 -2.72 19.47
CA LYS A 159 -7.54 -4.15 19.45
C LYS A 159 -7.33 -4.83 18.08
N PRO A 160 -7.79 -4.29 16.95
CA PRO A 160 -7.58 -4.90 15.63
C PRO A 160 -6.15 -4.76 15.07
N LEU A 161 -5.29 -3.92 15.67
CA LEU A 161 -3.98 -3.58 15.11
C LEU A 161 -3.09 -4.81 14.86
N LYS A 162 -2.93 -5.64 15.89
CA LYS A 162 -2.10 -6.86 15.81
C LYS A 162 -2.62 -7.86 14.78
N ASN A 163 -3.94 -7.95 14.64
CA ASN A 163 -4.56 -8.84 13.67
C ASN A 163 -4.27 -8.36 12.24
N ILE A 164 -4.39 -7.05 11.99
CA ILE A 164 -4.08 -6.45 10.69
C ILE A 164 -2.60 -6.65 10.35
N GLU A 165 -1.68 -6.40 11.29
CA GLU A 165 -0.24 -6.65 11.09
C GLU A 165 0.05 -8.12 10.74
N GLN A 166 -0.59 -9.05 11.45
CA GLN A 166 -0.44 -10.48 11.18
C GLN A 166 -0.95 -10.85 9.79
N MET A 167 -2.07 -10.28 9.36
CA MET A 167 -2.66 -10.53 8.05
C MET A 167 -1.78 -10.00 6.92
N VAL A 168 -1.30 -8.76 7.03
CA VAL A 168 -0.32 -8.18 6.10
C VAL A 168 0.90 -9.10 5.97
N LYS A 169 1.41 -9.59 7.10
CA LYS A 169 2.57 -10.49 7.12
C LYS A 169 2.26 -11.85 6.48
N MET A 170 1.08 -12.42 6.72
CA MET A 170 0.66 -13.70 6.13
C MET A 170 0.45 -13.59 4.62
N ALA A 171 0.01 -12.43 4.14
CA ALA A 171 -0.14 -12.13 2.72
C ALA A 171 1.18 -11.75 2.02
N ASP A 172 2.30 -11.69 2.76
CA ASP A 172 3.61 -11.23 2.26
C ASP A 172 3.57 -9.82 1.63
N LEU A 173 2.74 -8.94 2.18
CA LEU A 173 2.58 -7.58 1.69
C LEU A 173 3.52 -6.62 2.42
N ASP A 174 4.15 -5.72 1.68
CA ASP A 174 4.99 -4.65 2.23
C ASP A 174 4.17 -3.43 2.66
N ILE A 175 3.28 -3.64 3.64
CA ILE A 175 2.42 -2.58 4.20
C ILE A 175 2.87 -2.25 5.62
N ASP A 176 3.05 -0.96 5.92
CA ASP A 176 3.25 -0.49 7.29
C ASP A 176 1.89 -0.25 7.98
N VAL A 177 1.73 -0.75 9.22
CA VAL A 177 0.49 -0.56 9.99
C VAL A 177 0.74 0.42 11.14
N TYR A 178 -0.10 1.44 11.23
CA TYR A 178 0.00 2.52 12.20
C TYR A 178 -1.22 2.57 13.10
N TYR A 179 -0.97 2.85 14.38
CA TYR A 179 -2.01 3.28 15.30
C TYR A 179 -2.02 4.82 15.35
N GLY A 180 -3.14 5.39 14.91
CA GLY A 180 -3.38 6.83 14.95
C GLY A 180 -4.34 7.19 16.07
N ASN A 181 -3.86 7.87 17.11
CA ASN A 181 -4.74 8.42 18.14
C ASN A 181 -4.32 9.84 18.50
N ASN A 182 -5.26 10.79 18.40
CA ASN A 182 -5.15 12.15 18.92
C ASN A 182 -3.75 12.79 18.77
N ALA A 183 -3.23 12.84 17.53
CA ALA A 183 -1.94 13.42 17.13
C ALA A 183 -0.66 12.60 17.43
N GLU A 184 -0.76 11.40 17.99
CA GLU A 184 0.37 10.45 18.07
C GLU A 184 0.26 9.37 16.97
N ILE A 185 1.29 9.27 16.12
CA ILE A 185 1.49 8.15 15.21
C ILE A 185 2.58 7.27 15.83
N LYS A 186 2.22 6.07 16.28
CA LYS A 186 3.20 5.09 16.76
C LYS A 186 3.49 4.10 15.64
N ARG A 187 4.74 4.12 15.13
CA ARG A 187 5.26 3.06 14.27
C ARG A 187 5.71 1.89 15.14
N LEU A 188 5.08 0.73 14.99
CA LEU A 188 5.59 -0.48 15.61
C LEU A 188 6.80 -0.96 14.80
N LYS A 189 7.99 -0.98 15.41
CA LYS A 189 9.23 -1.42 14.74
C LYS A 189 9.05 -2.85 14.23
N ARG A 190 9.16 -3.05 12.92
CA ARG A 190 9.36 -4.37 12.30
C ARG A 190 10.57 -5.04 12.96
N ARG A 191 10.37 -6.16 13.65
CA ARG A 191 11.48 -7.05 14.00
C ARG A 191 11.94 -7.71 12.71
N SER A 192 13.05 -7.23 12.15
CA SER A 192 13.76 -7.92 11.07
C SER A 192 14.06 -9.36 11.51
N PRO A 193 13.97 -10.36 10.64
CA PRO A 193 14.52 -11.67 10.96
C PRO A 193 16.02 -11.49 11.23
N LYS A 194 16.48 -11.92 12.42
CA LYS A 194 17.90 -11.93 12.78
C LYS A 194 18.69 -12.60 11.65
N LYS A 195 19.53 -11.85 10.93
CA LYS A 195 20.65 -12.44 10.20
C LYS A 195 21.42 -13.27 11.24
N ARG A 196 21.63 -14.56 10.96
CA ARG A 196 22.60 -15.36 11.71
C ARG A 196 23.93 -14.64 11.58
N GLU A 197 24.39 -14.06 12.67
CA GLU A 197 25.78 -13.60 12.79
C GLU A 197 26.63 -14.87 12.88
N ASP A 198 27.38 -15.14 11.82
CA ASP A 198 28.48 -16.10 11.87
C ASP A 198 29.45 -15.58 12.94
N THR A 199 29.42 -16.23 14.10
CA THR A 199 30.34 -15.93 15.19
C THR A 199 31.72 -16.40 14.77
N ILE A 200 32.55 -15.48 14.29
CA ILE A 200 33.99 -15.71 14.19
C ILE A 200 34.54 -15.56 15.61
N THR A 201 34.72 -16.68 16.30
CA THR A 201 35.43 -16.73 17.58
C THR A 201 36.91 -16.49 17.31
N ILE A 202 37.40 -15.27 17.58
CA ILE A 202 38.84 -15.01 17.66
C ILE A 202 39.29 -15.44 19.05
N THR A 203 39.90 -16.62 19.15
CA THR A 203 40.55 -17.11 20.36
C THR A 203 41.84 -16.32 20.59
N GLN A 204 41.95 -15.61 21.71
CA GLN A 204 43.22 -15.01 22.14
C GLN A 204 44.20 -16.12 22.56
N PRO A 205 45.50 -16.03 22.23
CA PRO A 205 46.49 -17.01 22.66
C PRO A 205 46.70 -16.92 24.18
N ARG A 206 46.65 -18.08 24.83
CA ARG A 206 46.86 -18.29 26.27
C ARG A 206 48.34 -18.07 26.59
N GLU A 207 48.65 -17.15 27.49
CA GLU A 207 50.02 -16.99 28.01
C GLU A 207 50.44 -18.27 28.77
N GLU A 208 51.56 -18.84 28.34
CA GLU A 208 52.23 -19.97 28.98
C GLU A 208 52.77 -19.56 30.35
N THR A 209 52.22 -20.14 31.41
CA THR A 209 52.82 -20.06 32.74
C THR A 209 53.96 -21.07 32.79
N LYS A 210 55.19 -20.56 32.86
CA LYS A 210 56.40 -21.36 33.11
C LYS A 210 56.37 -21.92 34.53
N GLU A 211 56.16 -23.22 34.65
CA GLU A 211 56.53 -24.00 35.82
C GLU A 211 58.06 -23.98 35.94
N LYS A 212 58.57 -23.37 37.02
CA LYS A 212 59.96 -23.54 37.44
C LYS A 212 60.02 -24.74 38.36
N ASP A 213 60.50 -25.83 37.79
CA ASP A 213 61.18 -26.89 38.52
C ASP A 213 62.54 -26.37 38.99
N ASN A 214 62.88 -26.65 40.26
CA ASN A 214 64.19 -27.10 40.76
C ASN A 214 64.46 -26.60 42.19
N GLY A 215 64.66 -27.59 43.08
CA GLY A 215 65.72 -27.55 44.11
C GLY A 215 65.35 -26.92 45.44
#